data_AF-A0A4U1IX13-F1
#
_entry.id   AF-A0A4U1IX13-F1
#
_cell.length_a   1.000
_cell.length_b   1.000
_cell.length_c   1.000
_cell.angle_alpha   90.00
_cell.angle_beta   90.00
_cell.angle_gamma   90.00
#
_symmetry.space_group_name_H-M   'P 1'
#
loop_
_entity.id
_entity.type
_entity.pdbx_description
1 polymer ?
#
loop_
_entity_poly.entity_id
_entity_poly.type
_entity_poly.pdbx_seq_one_letter_code
_entity_poly.pdbx_strand_id
1 'polypeptide(L)'
;MPRALVLVSLVLLLLGCRKDERAEAPPAAPSARSSSTTLAASAPSPEPPLGDAEKGKTLVAKFQCNRCHEGTGFEKPALDQDCVRCHQEIHAGTYQASATSLAKWQKSIVHFRETPSLANIGGRLRRGFLEKFLLEPHDVRPHLDTTMPRLAITPEEARDVAAWLTSSATPAPAVALEGASVEKGSALFEAKGCRQCHEYTGAPRAALPAGVADLEGKGERMARALAPDLRYVRERMAPGELVRWLDDPKAQKPDTLMPKTPLTPDEQRDLSAFLLRADLAPKVAKIIPPRLPVLDRKVTYDEVSRRVFRNTCWHCHAEPDYAIGDGGPGNTGGFGYRPRGLNLAEYEGIQAGYVDDKGERRSIFSPMPDGTPRLVYAMLARYREEAGQTDPVVRGMPLALPPVTPEDIQLVETWIAQGRPQ
;
A
#
# COMPACT_ATOMS: atom_id res chain seq x y z
N MET A 1 -12.43 44.75 52.52
CA MET A 1 -11.76 45.91 53.17
C MET A 1 -10.70 45.37 54.12
N PRO A 2 -9.48 45.93 54.25
CA PRO A 2 -8.59 46.71 53.35
C PRO A 2 -7.30 45.87 53.01
N ARG A 3 -6.48 46.13 51.97
CA ARG A 3 -5.44 47.20 51.78
C ARG A 3 -4.45 47.26 52.97
N ALA A 4 -3.13 47.38 52.85
CA ALA A 4 -2.23 47.82 51.79
C ALA A 4 -0.73 47.56 52.16
N LEU A 5 0.12 47.60 51.13
CA LEU A 5 1.49 48.14 51.00
C LEU A 5 2.37 48.29 52.24
N VAL A 6 3.66 47.94 52.11
CA VAL A 6 4.77 48.93 52.13
C VAL A 6 5.90 48.49 51.18
N LEU A 7 6.47 49.49 50.52
CA LEU A 7 7.46 49.50 49.44
C LEU A 7 8.81 50.03 49.99
N VAL A 8 9.90 49.78 49.25
CA VAL A 8 11.16 50.58 49.14
C VAL A 8 12.36 50.22 50.01
N SER A 9 13.36 49.66 49.30
CA SER A 9 14.79 50.02 49.18
C SER A 9 15.54 50.71 50.34
N LEU A 10 16.74 50.21 50.66
CA LEU A 10 17.98 51.01 50.50
C LEU A 10 19.26 50.15 50.53
N VAL A 11 20.18 50.54 49.67
CA VAL A 11 21.56 50.08 49.42
C VAL A 11 22.51 50.54 50.55
N LEU A 12 23.58 49.79 50.83
CA LEU A 12 24.97 50.27 51.07
C LEU A 12 25.90 49.05 51.30
N LEU A 13 26.80 48.72 50.36
CA LEU A 13 28.23 49.10 50.29
C LEU A 13 29.15 48.22 51.17
N LEU A 14 30.11 47.50 50.56
CA LEU A 14 31.56 47.75 50.72
C LEU A 14 32.43 46.68 50.01
N LEU A 15 33.52 47.21 49.46
CA LEU A 15 34.73 46.64 48.87
C LEU A 15 35.15 45.27 49.45
N GLY A 16 35.67 44.30 48.70
CA GLY A 16 36.75 44.40 47.73
C GLY A 16 38.01 43.75 48.31
N CYS A 17 38.30 42.50 47.93
CA CYS A 17 39.63 41.89 48.00
C CYS A 17 39.79 40.92 46.83
N ARG A 18 40.92 41.05 46.15
CA ARG A 18 41.31 40.40 44.89
C ARG A 18 42.17 39.16 45.20
N LYS A 19 42.12 38.18 44.28
CA LYS A 19 43.12 37.13 43.98
C LYS A 19 43.18 35.97 45.00
N ASP A 20 43.16 34.69 44.63
CA ASP A 20 43.98 33.99 43.62
C ASP A 20 43.27 32.79 42.91
N GLU A 21 43.71 32.52 41.66
CA GLU A 21 43.97 31.24 40.95
C GLU A 21 43.25 29.95 41.43
N ARG A 22 42.58 29.09 40.65
CA ARG A 22 42.60 28.67 39.24
C ARG A 22 41.30 27.90 38.93
N ALA A 23 40.67 28.15 37.79
CA ALA A 23 39.89 27.16 37.05
C ALA A 23 39.90 27.53 35.55
N GLU A 24 40.55 26.69 34.76
CA GLU A 24 40.71 26.81 33.31
C GLU A 24 39.35 26.79 32.60
N ALA A 25 39.07 27.77 31.75
CA ALA A 25 37.89 27.77 30.88
C ALA A 25 38.17 27.00 29.58
N PRO A 26 37.20 26.24 29.04
CA PRO A 26 37.38 25.49 27.80
C PRO A 26 37.51 26.42 26.59
N PRO A 27 38.26 26.00 25.55
CA PRO A 27 38.59 26.88 24.42
C PRO A 27 37.34 27.22 23.60
N ALA A 28 37.27 28.50 23.21
CA ALA A 28 36.24 29.02 22.32
C ALA A 28 36.33 28.37 20.93
N ALA A 29 35.17 27.95 20.42
CA ALA A 29 35.04 27.39 19.08
C ALA A 29 35.45 28.42 18.00
N PRO A 30 36.19 28.00 16.95
CA PRO A 30 36.59 28.91 15.89
C PRO A 30 35.40 29.34 15.03
N SER A 31 35.34 30.63 14.74
CA SER A 31 34.39 31.26 13.83
C SER A 31 34.48 30.65 12.43
N ALA A 32 33.41 29.97 12.01
CA ALA A 32 33.30 29.42 10.66
C ALA A 32 33.02 30.53 9.66
N ARG A 33 34.02 30.85 8.84
CA ARG A 33 33.85 31.59 7.59
C ARG A 33 32.95 30.78 6.67
N SER A 34 31.91 31.43 6.15
CA SER A 34 31.04 30.89 5.10
C SER A 34 31.86 30.71 3.82
N SER A 35 32.25 29.46 3.55
CA SER A 35 32.70 29.04 2.23
C SER A 35 31.49 28.44 1.51
N SER A 36 31.04 29.13 0.48
CA SER A 36 30.00 28.65 -0.44
C SER A 36 30.53 27.47 -1.24
N THR A 37 30.34 26.26 -0.72
CA THR A 37 30.54 25.03 -1.48
C THR A 37 29.31 24.81 -2.34
N THR A 38 29.45 25.01 -3.65
CA THR A 38 28.51 24.51 -4.65
C THR A 38 28.32 23.02 -4.41
N LEU A 39 27.09 22.61 -4.05
CA LEU A 39 26.66 21.22 -4.05
C LEU A 39 26.76 20.72 -5.49
N ALA A 40 27.89 20.09 -5.82
CA ALA A 40 28.03 19.33 -7.04
C ALA A 40 26.93 18.26 -7.03
N ALA A 41 26.07 18.30 -8.04
CA ALA A 41 25.06 17.27 -8.26
C ALA A 41 25.77 15.90 -8.26
N SER A 42 25.44 15.06 -7.29
CA SER A 42 25.90 13.68 -7.26
C SER A 42 25.51 13.04 -8.59
N ALA A 43 26.49 12.47 -9.31
CA ALA A 43 26.23 11.79 -10.56
C ALA A 43 25.10 10.77 -10.35
N PRO A 44 24.13 10.66 -11.29
CA PRO A 44 23.08 9.66 -11.18
C PRO A 44 23.71 8.28 -11.09
N SER A 45 23.32 7.50 -10.08
CA SER A 45 23.66 6.08 -10.00
C SER A 45 23.39 5.42 -11.36
N PRO A 46 24.25 4.51 -11.84
CA PRO A 46 24.05 3.85 -13.12
C PRO A 46 22.64 3.26 -13.16
N GLU A 47 21.90 3.55 -14.23
CA GLU A 47 20.54 3.03 -14.38
C GLU A 47 20.56 1.51 -14.23
N PRO A 48 19.67 0.92 -13.40
CA PRO A 48 19.61 -0.52 -13.27
C PRO A 48 19.35 -1.13 -14.65
N PRO A 49 19.97 -2.30 -14.94
CA PRO A 49 19.90 -2.92 -16.25
C PRO A 49 18.45 -3.04 -16.72
N LEU A 50 18.23 -2.89 -18.03
CA LEU A 50 16.90 -2.73 -18.62
C LEU A 50 15.93 -3.88 -18.32
N GLY A 51 16.44 -5.06 -17.93
CA GLY A 51 15.67 -6.28 -17.74
C GLY A 51 15.46 -7.02 -19.07
N ASP A 52 15.07 -8.28 -19.00
CA ASP A 52 14.80 -9.16 -20.13
C ASP A 52 13.29 -9.31 -20.31
N ALA A 53 12.73 -8.70 -21.37
CA ALA A 53 11.29 -8.66 -21.60
C ALA A 53 10.68 -10.04 -21.92
N GLU A 54 11.42 -10.93 -22.57
CA GLU A 54 10.92 -12.28 -22.87
C GLU A 54 10.83 -13.11 -21.60
N LYS A 55 11.85 -13.04 -20.72
CA LYS A 55 11.75 -13.61 -19.36
C LYS A 55 10.62 -12.96 -18.57
N GLY A 56 10.47 -11.64 -18.67
CA GLY A 56 9.40 -10.89 -18.03
C GLY A 56 8.01 -11.41 -18.38
N LYS A 57 7.78 -11.74 -19.66
CA LYS A 57 6.53 -12.36 -20.11
C LYS A 57 6.30 -13.71 -19.41
N THR A 58 7.29 -14.59 -19.37
CA THR A 58 7.18 -15.87 -18.66
C THR A 58 6.92 -15.67 -17.16
N LEU A 59 7.54 -14.65 -16.56
CA LEU A 59 7.36 -14.32 -15.15
C LEU A 59 5.97 -13.77 -14.83
N VAL A 60 5.35 -12.99 -15.72
CA VAL A 60 3.94 -12.56 -15.55
C VAL A 60 2.99 -13.75 -15.45
N ALA A 61 3.23 -14.82 -16.22
CA ALA A 61 2.49 -16.08 -16.10
C ALA A 61 2.83 -16.83 -14.80
N LYS A 62 4.12 -16.93 -14.45
CA LYS A 62 4.59 -17.58 -13.19
C LYS A 62 3.98 -16.93 -11.95
N PHE A 63 3.92 -15.61 -11.91
CA PHE A 63 3.31 -14.84 -10.82
C PHE A 63 1.79 -14.69 -10.99
N GLN A 64 1.22 -15.27 -12.03
CA GLN A 64 -0.22 -15.39 -12.25
C GLN A 64 -0.94 -14.03 -12.20
N CYS A 65 -0.35 -12.99 -12.79
CA CYS A 65 -0.91 -11.64 -12.71
C CYS A 65 -2.32 -11.55 -13.31
N ASN A 66 -2.65 -12.42 -14.27
CA ASN A 66 -3.98 -12.54 -14.91
C ASN A 66 -5.07 -13.10 -14.00
N ARG A 67 -4.74 -13.60 -12.80
CA ARG A 67 -5.71 -14.00 -11.78
C ARG A 67 -6.43 -12.84 -11.09
N CYS A 68 -5.88 -11.63 -11.25
CA CYS A 68 -6.52 -10.42 -10.77
C CYS A 68 -6.59 -9.39 -11.88
N HIS A 69 -5.50 -9.17 -12.63
CA HIS A 69 -5.45 -8.10 -13.60
C HIS A 69 -5.95 -8.50 -14.99
N GLU A 70 -6.83 -7.67 -15.55
CA GLU A 70 -7.05 -7.66 -17.00
C GLU A 70 -5.89 -6.98 -17.74
N GLY A 71 -5.85 -7.13 -19.08
CA GLY A 71 -4.87 -6.46 -19.93
C GLY A 71 -3.43 -6.99 -19.82
N THR A 72 -3.25 -8.21 -19.31
CA THR A 72 -1.93 -8.86 -19.16
C THR A 72 -1.41 -9.49 -20.45
N GLY A 73 -2.28 -9.67 -21.45
CA GLY A 73 -1.98 -10.40 -22.69
C GLY A 73 -2.06 -11.93 -22.56
N PHE A 74 -2.45 -12.45 -21.40
CA PHE A 74 -2.70 -13.88 -21.16
C PHE A 74 -4.19 -14.19 -21.22
N GLU A 75 -4.53 -15.46 -21.47
CA GLU A 75 -5.90 -15.94 -21.38
C GLU A 75 -6.47 -15.72 -19.97
N LYS A 76 -7.79 -15.51 -19.90
CA LYS A 76 -8.48 -15.39 -18.63
C LYS A 76 -8.43 -16.74 -17.91
N PRO A 77 -8.05 -16.78 -16.62
CA PRO A 77 -8.04 -18.03 -15.89
C PRO A 77 -9.46 -18.54 -15.64
N ALA A 78 -9.57 -19.80 -15.23
CA ALA A 78 -10.82 -20.37 -14.75
C ALA A 78 -11.35 -19.56 -13.54
N LEU A 79 -12.67 -19.57 -13.35
CA LEU A 79 -13.35 -18.65 -12.41
C LEU A 79 -12.93 -18.89 -10.95
N ASP A 80 -12.63 -20.14 -10.59
CA ASP A 80 -12.06 -20.56 -9.32
C ASP A 80 -10.67 -19.98 -9.04
N GLN A 81 -9.94 -19.63 -10.09
CA GLN A 81 -8.62 -19.00 -10.01
C GLN A 81 -8.68 -17.47 -10.19
N ASP A 82 -9.85 -16.90 -10.48
CA ASP A 82 -10.07 -15.48 -10.74
C ASP A 82 -10.89 -14.84 -9.60
N CYS A 83 -10.19 -14.41 -8.55
CA CYS A 83 -10.83 -13.86 -7.35
C CYS A 83 -11.70 -12.64 -7.68
N VAL A 84 -11.23 -11.79 -8.61
CA VAL A 84 -11.91 -10.53 -8.91
C VAL A 84 -13.15 -10.78 -9.76
N ARG A 85 -13.04 -11.56 -10.83
CA ARG A 85 -14.20 -11.88 -11.67
C ARG A 85 -15.25 -12.68 -10.92
N CYS A 86 -14.85 -13.64 -10.08
CA CYS A 86 -15.78 -14.38 -9.21
C CYS A 86 -16.59 -13.42 -8.33
N HIS A 87 -15.93 -12.46 -7.67
CA HIS A 87 -16.62 -11.48 -6.85
C HIS A 87 -17.51 -10.56 -7.68
N GLN A 88 -17.07 -10.14 -8.87
CA GLN A 88 -17.88 -9.33 -9.79
C GLN A 88 -19.13 -10.08 -10.24
N GLU A 89 -19.04 -11.36 -10.60
CA GLU A 89 -20.19 -12.19 -11.00
C GLU A 89 -21.18 -12.40 -9.84
N ILE A 90 -20.70 -12.55 -8.59
CA ILE A 90 -21.56 -12.62 -7.40
C ILE A 90 -22.31 -11.29 -7.20
N HIS A 91 -21.62 -10.14 -7.32
CA HIS A 91 -22.24 -8.82 -7.18
C HIS A 91 -23.18 -8.46 -8.33
N ALA A 92 -22.92 -8.98 -9.53
CA ALA A 92 -23.81 -8.86 -10.67
C ALA A 92 -25.02 -9.81 -10.59
N GLY A 93 -24.98 -10.82 -9.71
CA GLY A 93 -26.02 -11.85 -9.60
C GLY A 93 -25.98 -12.87 -10.74
N THR A 94 -24.88 -12.96 -11.48
CA THR A 94 -24.68 -13.91 -12.59
C THR A 94 -23.98 -15.20 -12.16
N TYR A 95 -23.39 -15.22 -10.97
CA TYR A 95 -22.79 -16.42 -10.40
C TYR A 95 -23.85 -17.49 -10.09
N GLN A 96 -23.55 -18.75 -10.43
CA GLN A 96 -24.47 -19.87 -10.19
C GLN A 96 -24.54 -20.25 -8.70
N ALA A 97 -25.52 -19.69 -8.00
CA ALA A 97 -25.87 -20.06 -6.63
C ALA A 97 -27.35 -19.76 -6.32
N SER A 98 -27.84 -20.24 -5.17
CA SER A 98 -29.19 -19.89 -4.71
C SER A 98 -29.30 -18.38 -4.47
N ALA A 99 -30.50 -17.81 -4.66
CA ALA A 99 -30.76 -16.39 -4.39
C ALA A 99 -30.42 -16.01 -2.94
N THR A 100 -30.70 -16.90 -1.98
CA THR A 100 -30.34 -16.71 -0.56
C THR A 100 -28.84 -16.64 -0.35
N SER A 101 -28.06 -17.52 -1.00
CA SER A 101 -26.60 -17.51 -0.94
C SER A 101 -26.04 -16.23 -1.56
N LEU A 102 -26.51 -15.83 -2.75
CA LEU A 102 -26.10 -14.59 -3.41
C LEU A 102 -26.37 -13.38 -2.53
N ALA A 103 -27.59 -13.25 -1.98
CA ALA A 103 -27.95 -12.13 -1.12
C ALA A 103 -27.10 -12.06 0.15
N LYS A 104 -26.68 -13.21 0.70
CA LYS A 104 -25.73 -13.28 1.83
C LYS A 104 -24.35 -12.81 1.38
N TRP A 105 -23.81 -13.37 0.30
CA TRP A 105 -22.46 -13.08 -0.18
C TRP A 105 -22.30 -11.63 -0.67
N GLN A 106 -23.29 -11.06 -1.33
CA GLN A 106 -23.29 -9.65 -1.75
C GLN A 106 -23.16 -8.67 -0.57
N LYS A 107 -23.57 -9.08 0.64
CA LYS A 107 -23.41 -8.27 1.86
C LYS A 107 -22.05 -8.44 2.52
N SER A 108 -21.41 -9.60 2.37
CA SER A 108 -20.16 -9.94 3.07
C SER A 108 -18.89 -9.82 2.20
N ILE A 109 -19.00 -10.01 0.89
CA ILE A 109 -17.86 -9.92 -0.04
C ILE A 109 -17.63 -8.45 -0.38
N VAL A 110 -16.73 -7.82 0.37
CA VAL A 110 -16.38 -6.41 0.19
C VAL A 110 -15.00 -6.21 -0.45
N HIS A 111 -14.14 -7.23 -0.41
CA HIS A 111 -12.79 -7.20 -0.96
C HIS A 111 -12.71 -7.81 -2.36
N PHE A 112 -11.63 -7.50 -3.10
CA PHE A 112 -11.33 -8.00 -4.45
C PHE A 112 -12.47 -7.80 -5.44
N ARG A 113 -13.26 -6.73 -5.28
CA ARG A 113 -14.32 -6.38 -6.23
C ARG A 113 -13.76 -5.66 -7.46
N GLU A 114 -12.65 -4.95 -7.25
CA GLU A 114 -12.01 -4.10 -8.23
C GLU A 114 -10.51 -4.31 -8.22
N THR A 115 -9.90 -4.13 -9.38
CA THR A 115 -8.45 -4.20 -9.59
C THR A 115 -8.08 -3.35 -10.80
N PRO A 116 -6.93 -2.66 -10.80
CA PRO A 116 -6.52 -1.89 -11.97
C PRO A 116 -6.11 -2.82 -13.12
N SER A 117 -6.70 -2.65 -14.30
CA SER A 117 -6.20 -3.28 -15.53
C SER A 117 -4.76 -2.83 -15.85
N LEU A 118 -3.97 -3.76 -16.41
CA LEU A 118 -2.61 -3.50 -16.92
C LEU A 118 -2.62 -3.03 -18.38
N ALA A 119 -3.80 -2.82 -18.98
CA ALA A 119 -3.92 -2.26 -20.33
C ALA A 119 -3.09 -0.98 -20.48
N ASN A 120 -2.23 -0.97 -21.49
CA ASN A 120 -1.28 0.09 -21.80
C ASN A 120 -0.55 0.64 -20.55
N ILE A 121 -0.12 -0.23 -19.63
CA ILE A 121 0.56 0.21 -18.40
C ILE A 121 1.90 0.89 -18.70
N GLY A 122 2.65 0.39 -19.69
CA GLY A 122 3.93 0.95 -20.07
C GLY A 122 3.86 2.34 -20.71
N GLY A 123 2.78 2.65 -21.43
CA GLY A 123 2.52 4.00 -21.95
C GLY A 123 2.08 5.00 -20.87
N ARG A 124 2.06 4.61 -19.60
CA ARG A 124 1.60 5.45 -18.49
C ARG A 124 2.62 5.50 -17.36
N LEU A 125 3.17 4.35 -16.98
CA LEU A 125 4.00 4.21 -15.80
C LEU A 125 5.47 3.98 -16.15
N ARG A 126 6.35 4.60 -15.36
CA ARG A 126 7.80 4.42 -15.45
C ARG A 126 8.17 2.99 -15.07
N ARG A 127 9.07 2.37 -15.85
CA ARG A 127 9.65 1.04 -15.59
C ARG A 127 10.20 0.93 -14.16
N GLY A 128 11.00 1.90 -13.73
CA GLY A 128 11.61 1.91 -12.39
C GLY A 128 10.59 2.01 -11.25
N PHE A 129 9.39 2.56 -11.49
CA PHE A 129 8.31 2.49 -10.51
C PHE A 129 7.70 1.09 -10.45
N LEU A 130 7.44 0.46 -11.60
CA LEU A 130 6.90 -0.90 -11.65
C LEU A 130 7.81 -1.90 -10.94
N GLU A 131 9.12 -1.82 -11.19
CA GLU A 131 10.12 -2.65 -10.49
C GLU A 131 10.03 -2.50 -8.97
N LYS A 132 10.07 -1.26 -8.46
CA LYS A 132 9.98 -0.99 -7.02
C LYS A 132 8.65 -1.44 -6.42
N PHE A 133 7.55 -1.17 -7.12
CA PHE A 133 6.21 -1.54 -6.66
C PHE A 133 6.00 -3.05 -6.62
N LEU A 134 6.60 -3.82 -7.53
CA LEU A 134 6.53 -5.29 -7.50
C LEU A 134 7.28 -5.88 -6.30
N LEU A 135 8.40 -5.27 -5.91
CA LEU A 135 9.18 -5.69 -4.74
C LEU A 135 8.53 -5.29 -3.42
N GLU A 136 7.97 -4.09 -3.37
CA GLU A 136 7.37 -3.51 -2.18
C GLU A 136 6.02 -2.86 -2.53
N PRO A 137 4.97 -3.67 -2.76
CA PRO A 137 3.64 -3.15 -3.03
C PRO A 137 3.14 -2.44 -1.78
N HIS A 138 2.72 -1.20 -1.96
CA HIS A 138 2.18 -0.33 -0.93
C HIS A 138 0.89 0.32 -1.41
N ASP A 139 0.17 0.96 -0.50
CA ASP A 139 -1.08 1.61 -0.84
C ASP A 139 -0.84 2.85 -1.73
N VAL A 140 -1.29 2.73 -2.98
CA VAL A 140 -1.32 3.80 -3.99
C VAL A 140 -2.74 4.22 -4.32
N ARG A 141 -3.76 3.61 -3.70
CA ARG A 141 -5.20 3.80 -3.94
C ARG A 141 -5.93 3.78 -2.58
N PRO A 142 -5.99 4.93 -1.88
CA PRO A 142 -6.46 5.01 -0.50
C PRO A 142 -7.95 4.68 -0.31
N HIS A 143 -8.69 4.50 -1.40
CA HIS A 143 -10.10 4.13 -1.40
C HIS A 143 -10.34 2.67 -1.83
N LEU A 144 -9.28 1.87 -1.93
CA LEU A 144 -9.33 0.45 -2.25
C LEU A 144 -8.57 -0.36 -1.19
N ASP A 145 -9.31 -1.03 -0.31
CA ASP A 145 -8.72 -1.80 0.79
C ASP A 145 -7.78 -2.92 0.30
N THR A 146 -8.08 -3.52 -0.85
CA THR A 146 -7.26 -4.60 -1.41
C THR A 146 -6.03 -4.04 -2.10
N THR A 147 -4.86 -4.45 -1.62
CA THR A 147 -3.57 -4.09 -2.20
C THR A 147 -3.04 -5.20 -3.10
N MET A 148 -2.06 -4.87 -3.95
CA MET A 148 -1.31 -5.90 -4.68
C MET A 148 -0.67 -6.87 -3.68
N PRO A 149 -0.83 -8.20 -3.83
CA PRO A 149 -0.18 -9.17 -2.96
C PRO A 149 1.34 -9.03 -3.05
N ARG A 150 2.01 -9.16 -1.91
CA ARG A 150 3.47 -9.32 -1.88
C ARG A 150 3.83 -10.67 -2.52
N LEU A 151 4.51 -10.62 -3.66
CA LEU A 151 4.94 -11.81 -4.43
C LEU A 151 6.24 -12.40 -3.89
N ALA A 152 6.50 -13.68 -4.13
CA ALA A 152 7.83 -14.27 -3.93
C ALA A 152 8.73 -13.97 -5.14
N ILE A 153 9.00 -12.69 -5.36
CA ILE A 153 9.72 -12.15 -6.53
C ILE A 153 11.10 -11.63 -6.12
N THR A 154 12.12 -11.90 -6.93
CA THR A 154 13.46 -11.33 -6.74
C THR A 154 13.60 -9.96 -7.43
N PRO A 155 14.61 -9.15 -7.08
CA PRO A 155 14.91 -7.91 -7.80
C PRO A 155 15.15 -8.09 -9.30
N GLU A 156 15.76 -9.20 -9.71
CA GLU A 156 15.99 -9.52 -11.12
C GLU A 156 14.68 -9.84 -11.84
N GLU A 157 13.84 -10.68 -11.23
CA GLU A 157 12.52 -11.02 -11.78
C GLU A 157 11.61 -9.78 -11.87
N ALA A 158 11.67 -8.88 -10.88
CA ALA A 158 10.92 -7.63 -10.90
C ALA A 158 11.36 -6.70 -12.04
N ARG A 159 12.67 -6.63 -12.35
CA ARG A 159 13.19 -5.89 -13.51
C ARG A 159 12.70 -6.48 -14.83
N ASP A 160 12.76 -7.79 -14.97
CA ASP A 160 12.34 -8.49 -16.19
C ASP A 160 10.83 -8.30 -16.42
N VAL A 161 10.00 -8.45 -15.38
CA VAL A 161 8.55 -8.16 -15.46
C VAL A 161 8.30 -6.71 -15.84
N ALA A 162 8.99 -5.75 -15.22
CA ALA A 162 8.84 -4.33 -15.56
C ALA A 162 9.30 -4.02 -17.01
N ALA A 163 10.34 -4.69 -17.50
CA ALA A 163 10.78 -4.60 -18.89
C ALA A 163 9.69 -5.04 -19.86
N TRP A 164 9.08 -6.21 -19.60
CA TRP A 164 7.95 -6.71 -20.40
C TRP A 164 6.74 -5.77 -20.37
N LEU A 165 6.31 -5.32 -19.18
CA LEU A 165 5.15 -4.43 -19.04
C LEU A 165 5.32 -3.09 -19.75
N THR A 166 6.57 -2.72 -20.10
CA THR A 166 6.91 -1.48 -20.80
C THR A 166 7.43 -1.67 -22.22
N SER A 167 7.59 -2.91 -22.70
CA SER A 167 8.29 -3.20 -23.97
C SER A 167 7.58 -2.64 -25.20
N SER A 168 6.25 -2.56 -25.16
CA SER A 168 5.42 -2.07 -26.28
C SER A 168 5.03 -0.60 -26.14
N ALA A 169 5.60 0.13 -25.17
CA ALA A 169 5.25 1.51 -24.91
C ALA A 169 5.89 2.46 -25.93
N THR A 170 5.07 3.31 -26.54
CA THR A 170 5.57 4.49 -27.25
C THR A 170 5.70 5.64 -26.25
N PRO A 171 6.93 6.14 -26.00
CA PRO A 171 7.13 7.27 -25.09
C PRO A 171 6.42 8.52 -25.60
N ALA A 172 5.73 9.22 -24.71
CA ALA A 172 5.20 10.55 -25.02
C ALA A 172 6.34 11.54 -25.28
N PRO A 173 6.09 12.56 -26.13
CA PRO A 173 7.03 13.66 -26.30
C PRO A 173 7.41 14.29 -24.97
N ALA A 174 8.68 14.71 -24.85
CA ALA A 174 9.11 15.46 -23.68
C ALA A 174 8.33 16.78 -23.59
N VAL A 175 7.77 17.07 -22.42
CA VAL A 175 7.08 18.34 -22.16
C VAL A 175 7.90 19.18 -21.21
N ALA A 176 8.27 20.37 -21.70
CA ALA A 176 8.90 21.44 -20.94
C ALA A 176 7.88 22.07 -19.98
N LEU A 177 8.22 22.11 -18.70
CA LEU A 177 7.38 22.73 -17.66
C LEU A 177 7.95 24.08 -17.20
N GLU A 178 8.91 24.62 -17.93
CA GLU A 178 9.46 25.96 -17.73
C GLU A 178 8.36 27.00 -17.96
N GLY A 179 8.18 27.90 -16.99
CA GLY A 179 7.12 28.92 -17.00
C GLY A 179 5.74 28.44 -16.54
N ALA A 180 5.54 27.14 -16.28
CA ALA A 180 4.30 26.64 -15.70
C ALA A 180 4.21 26.96 -14.19
N SER A 181 3.03 27.37 -13.72
CA SER A 181 2.78 27.80 -12.34
C SER A 181 2.15 26.69 -11.50
N VAL A 182 2.80 26.38 -10.37
CA VAL A 182 2.32 25.44 -9.36
C VAL A 182 1.03 25.97 -8.70
N GLU A 183 0.94 27.28 -8.48
CA GLU A 183 -0.19 27.95 -7.85
C GLU A 183 -1.43 27.88 -8.74
N LYS A 184 -1.29 28.18 -10.03
CA LYS A 184 -2.38 28.03 -11.02
C LYS A 184 -2.80 26.56 -11.13
N GLY A 185 -1.85 25.64 -11.19
CA GLY A 185 -2.12 24.20 -11.20
C GLY A 185 -2.90 23.73 -9.98
N SER A 186 -2.57 24.25 -8.79
CA SER A 186 -3.31 23.96 -7.55
C SER A 186 -4.75 24.46 -7.61
N ALA A 187 -4.97 25.70 -8.08
CA ALA A 187 -6.31 26.24 -8.26
C ALA A 187 -7.12 25.44 -9.30
N LEU A 188 -6.49 25.03 -10.41
CA LEU A 188 -7.09 24.17 -11.43
C LEU A 188 -7.47 22.80 -10.88
N PHE A 189 -6.63 22.20 -10.04
CA PHE A 189 -6.90 20.89 -9.43
C PHE A 189 -8.23 20.86 -8.65
N GLU A 190 -8.49 21.93 -7.88
CA GLU A 190 -9.76 22.08 -7.16
C GLU A 190 -10.91 22.45 -8.12
N ALA A 191 -10.71 23.45 -8.98
CA ALA A 191 -11.75 23.98 -9.86
C ALA A 191 -12.25 22.97 -10.91
N LYS A 192 -11.38 22.06 -11.36
CA LYS A 192 -11.70 20.99 -12.31
C LYS A 192 -12.21 19.71 -11.61
N GLY A 193 -12.38 19.73 -10.29
CA GLY A 193 -12.95 18.63 -9.52
C GLY A 193 -12.03 17.42 -9.37
N CYS A 194 -10.71 17.55 -9.59
CA CYS A 194 -9.78 16.41 -9.53
C CYS A 194 -9.81 15.73 -8.15
N ARG A 195 -9.99 16.51 -7.08
CA ARG A 195 -10.09 16.04 -5.69
C ARG A 195 -11.33 15.19 -5.38
N GLN A 196 -12.35 15.19 -6.25
CA GLN A 196 -13.54 14.37 -6.03
C GLN A 196 -13.23 12.87 -6.05
N CYS A 197 -12.24 12.48 -6.86
CA CYS A 197 -11.77 11.10 -6.96
C CYS A 197 -10.37 10.91 -6.38
N HIS A 198 -9.46 11.87 -6.59
CA HIS A 198 -8.06 11.73 -6.23
C HIS A 198 -7.74 12.34 -4.88
N GLU A 199 -7.08 11.53 -4.04
CA GLU A 199 -6.27 12.10 -2.97
C GLU A 199 -4.97 12.69 -3.54
N TYR A 200 -4.48 13.73 -2.88
CA TYR A 200 -3.15 14.26 -3.11
C TYR A 200 -2.47 14.49 -1.77
N THR A 201 -2.14 13.38 -1.11
CA THR A 201 -1.77 13.39 0.32
C THR A 201 -0.51 14.21 0.55
N GLY A 202 -0.59 15.15 1.49
CA GLY A 202 0.51 16.03 1.86
C GLY A 202 0.72 17.24 0.94
N ALA A 203 -0.02 17.36 -0.16
CA ALA A 203 0.03 18.56 -1.00
C ALA A 203 -0.73 19.74 -0.35
N PRO A 204 -0.36 21.00 -0.66
CA PRO A 204 -1.12 22.16 -0.25
C PRO A 204 -2.55 22.08 -0.79
N ARG A 205 -3.52 22.48 0.03
CA ARG A 205 -4.93 22.53 -0.35
C ARG A 205 -5.30 23.98 -0.58
N ALA A 206 -5.67 24.33 -1.81
CA ALA A 206 -6.28 25.62 -2.09
C ALA A 206 -7.70 25.65 -1.48
N ALA A 207 -8.19 26.84 -1.13
CA ALA A 207 -9.58 27.00 -0.69
C ALA A 207 -10.53 26.63 -1.84
N LEU A 208 -11.49 25.75 -1.57
CA LEU A 208 -12.49 25.35 -2.56
C LEU A 208 -13.38 26.54 -2.93
N PRO A 209 -13.75 26.72 -4.21
CA PRO A 209 -14.98 27.44 -4.55
C PRO A 209 -16.16 26.69 -3.91
N ALA A 210 -17.07 27.42 -3.26
CA ALA A 210 -18.28 26.81 -2.70
C ALA A 210 -19.12 26.14 -3.82
N GLY A 211 -19.63 24.93 -3.58
CA GLY A 211 -20.61 24.28 -4.45
C GLY A 211 -20.15 23.06 -5.27
N VAL A 212 -18.95 22.50 -5.02
CA VAL A 212 -18.59 21.17 -5.56
C VAL A 212 -19.39 20.10 -4.81
N ALA A 213 -20.37 19.50 -5.49
CA ALA A 213 -21.17 18.40 -4.95
C ALA A 213 -20.31 17.15 -4.73
N ASP A 214 -20.68 16.37 -3.72
CA ASP A 214 -20.16 15.02 -3.53
C ASP A 214 -20.57 14.12 -4.69
N LEU A 215 -19.68 13.20 -5.08
CA LEU A 215 -19.97 12.25 -6.14
C LEU A 215 -20.97 11.19 -5.64
N GLU A 216 -22.18 11.18 -6.19
CA GLU A 216 -23.21 10.19 -5.88
C GLU A 216 -23.48 9.25 -7.07
N GLY A 217 -23.03 8.00 -6.95
CA GLY A 217 -23.40 6.91 -7.88
C GLY A 217 -22.44 5.71 -7.86
N LYS A 218 -22.82 4.61 -8.52
CA LYS A 218 -22.03 3.35 -8.54
C LYS A 218 -20.73 3.49 -9.34
N GLY A 219 -20.78 4.17 -10.48
CA GLY A 219 -19.60 4.39 -11.34
C GLY A 219 -18.58 5.31 -10.70
N GLU A 220 -19.06 6.30 -9.95
CA GLU A 220 -18.27 7.27 -9.20
C GLU A 220 -17.51 6.62 -8.04
N ARG A 221 -18.15 5.67 -7.33
CA ARG A 221 -17.46 4.88 -6.29
C ARG A 221 -16.33 4.03 -6.85
N MET A 222 -16.55 3.37 -7.99
CA MET A 222 -15.51 2.59 -8.65
C MET A 222 -14.38 3.50 -9.18
N ALA A 223 -14.73 4.65 -9.76
CA ALA A 223 -13.76 5.64 -10.21
C ALA A 223 -12.89 6.13 -9.05
N ARG A 224 -13.50 6.44 -7.89
CA ARG A 224 -12.79 6.86 -6.68
C ARG A 224 -11.94 5.73 -6.08
N ALA A 225 -12.43 4.49 -6.05
CA ALA A 225 -11.65 3.34 -5.58
C ALA A 225 -10.39 3.11 -6.45
N LEU A 226 -10.50 3.27 -7.77
CA LEU A 226 -9.39 3.06 -8.70
C LEU A 226 -8.49 4.30 -8.87
N ALA A 227 -8.94 5.47 -8.43
CA ALA A 227 -8.20 6.71 -8.46
C ALA A 227 -7.01 6.64 -7.49
N PRO A 228 -5.78 6.81 -8.00
CA PRO A 228 -4.62 6.77 -7.14
C PRO A 228 -4.43 8.05 -6.31
N ASP A 229 -3.72 7.91 -5.20
CA ASP A 229 -3.11 9.05 -4.53
C ASP A 229 -2.02 9.65 -5.44
N LEU A 230 -2.21 10.92 -5.79
CA LEU A 230 -1.35 11.66 -6.71
C LEU A 230 -0.02 12.07 -6.07
N ARG A 231 0.15 11.86 -4.77
CA ARG A 231 1.47 11.99 -4.13
C ARG A 231 2.55 11.14 -4.80
N TYR A 232 2.17 9.98 -5.34
CA TYR A 232 3.09 9.07 -6.01
C TYR A 232 3.27 9.40 -7.51
N VAL A 233 2.67 10.46 -8.04
CA VAL A 233 2.71 10.74 -9.49
C VAL A 233 4.13 10.97 -10.03
N ARG A 234 5.01 11.59 -9.23
CA ARG A 234 6.40 11.92 -9.61
C ARG A 234 7.24 10.69 -9.90
N GLU A 235 7.12 9.70 -9.03
CA GLU A 235 7.79 8.41 -9.19
C GLU A 235 7.11 7.56 -10.27
N ARG A 236 5.80 7.73 -10.48
CA ARG A 236 4.99 6.90 -11.38
C ARG A 236 5.03 7.29 -12.84
N MET A 237 4.94 8.57 -13.17
CA MET A 237 4.74 9.03 -14.54
C MET A 237 5.84 9.98 -14.98
N ALA A 238 6.15 9.98 -16.28
CA ALA A 238 6.96 11.04 -16.87
C ALA A 238 6.09 12.27 -17.19
N PRO A 239 6.66 13.50 -17.21
CA PRO A 239 5.88 14.71 -17.49
C PRO A 239 5.09 14.63 -18.80
N GLY A 240 5.72 14.14 -19.88
CA GLY A 240 5.03 13.93 -21.16
C GLY A 240 3.87 12.95 -21.06
N GLU A 241 4.04 11.88 -20.29
CA GLU A 241 2.96 10.90 -20.06
C GLU A 241 1.82 11.46 -19.22
N LEU A 242 2.14 12.30 -18.25
CA LEU A 242 1.12 12.97 -17.45
C LEU A 242 0.30 13.95 -18.30
N VAL A 243 0.96 14.77 -19.14
CA VAL A 243 0.27 15.69 -20.04
C VAL A 243 -0.59 14.94 -21.06
N ARG A 244 -0.04 13.89 -21.69
CA ARG A 244 -0.78 13.02 -22.60
C ARG A 244 -1.98 12.35 -21.92
N TRP A 245 -1.84 11.95 -20.66
CA TRP A 245 -2.93 11.40 -19.86
C TRP A 245 -4.01 12.45 -19.55
N LEU A 246 -3.61 13.68 -19.20
CA LEU A 246 -4.55 14.78 -18.92
C LEU A 246 -5.33 15.24 -20.16
N ASP A 247 -4.72 15.14 -21.34
CA ASP A 247 -5.36 15.50 -22.62
C ASP A 247 -6.49 14.52 -22.99
N ASP A 248 -6.21 13.21 -22.97
CA ASP A 248 -7.22 12.19 -23.25
C ASP A 248 -6.94 10.86 -22.51
N PRO A 249 -7.46 10.70 -21.28
CA PRO A 249 -7.25 9.48 -20.50
C PRO A 249 -7.75 8.21 -21.21
N LYS A 250 -8.90 8.30 -21.90
CA LYS A 250 -9.53 7.14 -22.57
C LYS A 250 -8.76 6.70 -23.82
N ALA A 251 -8.12 7.63 -24.53
CA ALA A 251 -7.19 7.27 -25.60
C ALA A 251 -5.96 6.50 -25.07
N GLN A 252 -5.52 6.77 -23.83
CA GLN A 252 -4.39 6.06 -23.23
C GLN A 252 -4.80 4.74 -22.57
N LYS A 253 -5.98 4.70 -21.94
CA LYS A 253 -6.52 3.52 -21.26
C LYS A 253 -8.04 3.47 -21.49
N PRO A 254 -8.53 2.69 -22.47
CA PRO A 254 -9.95 2.70 -22.86
C PRO A 254 -10.94 2.41 -21.71
N ASP A 255 -10.55 1.55 -20.78
CA ASP A 255 -11.31 1.15 -19.59
C ASP A 255 -11.04 2.07 -18.37
N THR A 256 -10.47 3.25 -18.56
CA THR A 256 -10.36 4.25 -17.49
C THR A 256 -11.72 4.89 -17.20
N LEU A 257 -11.98 5.11 -15.91
CA LEU A 257 -13.15 5.87 -15.44
C LEU A 257 -12.84 7.36 -15.27
N MET A 258 -11.57 7.77 -15.43
CA MET A 258 -11.21 9.19 -15.41
C MET A 258 -11.82 9.89 -16.64
N PRO A 259 -12.65 10.93 -16.44
CA PRO A 259 -13.27 11.64 -17.55
C PRO A 259 -12.24 12.46 -18.33
N LYS A 260 -12.57 12.78 -19.59
CA LYS A 260 -11.84 13.78 -20.37
C LYS A 260 -12.24 15.17 -19.87
N THR A 261 -11.36 15.79 -19.09
CA THR A 261 -11.57 17.15 -18.57
C THR A 261 -11.11 18.17 -19.61
N PRO A 262 -11.92 19.19 -19.96
CA PRO A 262 -11.48 20.23 -20.89
C PRO A 262 -10.37 21.09 -20.25
N LEU A 263 -9.16 20.94 -20.79
CA LEU A 263 -7.95 21.67 -20.39
C LEU A 263 -7.25 22.21 -21.64
N THR A 264 -6.87 23.48 -21.62
CA THR A 264 -5.96 24.08 -22.59
C THR A 264 -4.53 23.56 -22.40
N PRO A 265 -3.64 23.66 -23.41
CA PRO A 265 -2.25 23.24 -23.26
C PRO A 265 -1.53 23.89 -22.07
N ASP A 266 -1.80 25.17 -21.79
CA ASP A 266 -1.21 25.87 -20.63
C ASP A 266 -1.79 25.35 -19.30
N GLU A 267 -3.10 25.10 -19.21
CA GLU A 267 -3.70 24.47 -18.03
C GLU A 267 -3.13 23.06 -17.78
N GLN A 268 -2.89 22.26 -18.84
CA GLN A 268 -2.25 20.95 -18.72
C GLN A 268 -0.83 21.06 -18.15
N ARG A 269 -0.07 22.07 -18.58
CA ARG A 269 1.29 22.35 -18.08
C ARG A 269 1.27 22.83 -16.63
N ASP A 270 0.40 23.76 -16.27
CA ASP A 270 0.25 24.27 -14.90
C ASP A 270 -0.18 23.15 -13.94
N LEU A 271 -1.18 22.34 -14.32
CA LEU A 271 -1.62 21.19 -13.52
C LEU A 271 -0.51 20.15 -13.37
N SER A 272 0.23 19.87 -14.45
CA SER A 272 1.38 18.96 -14.40
C SER A 272 2.49 19.51 -13.51
N ALA A 273 2.76 20.82 -13.55
CA ALA A 273 3.72 21.46 -12.66
C ALA A 273 3.31 21.32 -11.19
N PHE A 274 2.04 21.55 -10.86
CA PHE A 274 1.53 21.33 -9.50
C PHE A 274 1.75 19.87 -9.05
N LEU A 275 1.28 18.90 -9.83
CA LEU A 275 1.38 17.47 -9.52
C LEU A 275 2.85 17.01 -9.35
N LEU A 276 3.75 17.54 -10.17
CA LEU A 276 5.14 17.10 -10.21
C LEU A 276 6.10 17.91 -9.32
N ARG A 277 5.73 19.11 -8.87
CA ARG A 277 6.65 20.03 -8.19
C ARG A 277 6.15 20.62 -6.87
N ALA A 278 4.86 20.53 -6.52
CA ALA A 278 4.35 21.02 -5.24
C ALA A 278 5.14 20.47 -4.03
N ASP A 279 5.33 21.25 -2.97
CA ASP A 279 5.93 20.71 -1.76
C ASP A 279 4.97 19.72 -1.08
N LEU A 280 5.46 18.53 -0.75
CA LEU A 280 4.65 17.50 -0.11
C LEU A 280 5.08 17.35 1.34
N ALA A 281 4.11 17.36 2.26
CA ALA A 281 4.35 17.01 3.64
C ALA A 281 4.96 15.59 3.74
N PRO A 282 5.81 15.33 4.75
CA PRO A 282 6.41 14.02 4.96
C PRO A 282 5.38 12.88 5.01
N LYS A 283 5.80 11.68 4.59
CA LYS A 283 4.99 10.46 4.80
C LYS A 283 4.77 10.29 6.32
N VAL A 284 3.52 10.22 6.77
CA VAL A 284 3.22 9.83 8.15
C VAL A 284 3.28 8.31 8.21
N ALA A 285 4.15 7.77 9.06
CA ALA A 285 4.22 6.33 9.29
C ALA A 285 2.93 5.84 9.97
N LYS A 286 2.44 4.67 9.57
CA LYS A 286 1.30 4.05 10.23
C LYS A 286 1.69 3.64 11.65
N ILE A 287 0.81 3.91 12.61
CA ILE A 287 1.03 3.57 14.01
C ILE A 287 0.82 2.06 14.18
N ILE A 288 1.77 1.40 14.84
CA ILE A 288 1.60 0.01 15.28
C ILE A 288 0.77 0.05 16.57
N PRO A 289 -0.46 -0.50 16.58
CA PRO A 289 -1.28 -0.52 17.77
C PRO A 289 -0.63 -1.41 18.85
N PRO A 290 -0.87 -1.13 20.14
CA PRO A 290 -0.39 -2.00 21.20
C PRO A 290 -1.03 -3.38 21.10
N ARG A 291 -0.25 -4.42 21.41
CA ARG A 291 -0.76 -5.80 21.51
C ARG A 291 -1.68 -5.90 22.73
N LEU A 292 -2.90 -6.38 22.50
CA LEU A 292 -3.87 -6.59 23.57
C LEU A 292 -3.54 -7.86 24.38
N PRO A 293 -3.78 -7.88 25.70
CA PRO A 293 -3.59 -9.09 26.52
C PRO A 293 -4.62 -10.16 26.16
N VAL A 294 -4.30 -11.43 26.41
CA VAL A 294 -5.28 -12.53 26.23
C VAL A 294 -6.51 -12.34 27.12
N LEU A 295 -7.67 -12.83 26.68
CA LEU A 295 -8.93 -12.70 27.42
C LEU A 295 -9.07 -13.77 28.51
N ASP A 296 -9.68 -13.41 29.63
CA ASP A 296 -10.01 -14.33 30.71
C ASP A 296 -11.18 -15.28 30.36
N ARG A 297 -12.09 -14.83 29.48
CA ARG A 297 -13.23 -15.64 29.03
C ARG A 297 -12.79 -16.71 28.05
N LYS A 298 -13.54 -17.82 28.00
CA LYS A 298 -13.36 -18.86 26.99
C LYS A 298 -13.52 -18.28 25.57
N VAL A 299 -12.61 -18.64 24.67
CA VAL A 299 -12.67 -18.38 23.23
C VAL A 299 -12.58 -19.72 22.50
N THR A 300 -13.58 -20.05 21.68
CA THR A 300 -13.67 -21.33 20.96
C THR A 300 -13.19 -21.23 19.53
N TYR A 301 -12.91 -22.38 18.90
CA TYR A 301 -12.59 -22.44 17.48
C TYR A 301 -13.71 -21.84 16.63
N ASP A 302 -14.98 -22.14 16.95
CA ASP A 302 -16.13 -21.58 16.24
C ASP A 302 -16.14 -20.05 16.19
N GLU A 303 -15.75 -19.39 17.29
CA GLU A 303 -15.63 -17.94 17.35
C GLU A 303 -14.49 -17.43 16.46
N VAL A 304 -13.30 -17.99 16.61
CA VAL A 304 -12.10 -17.59 15.84
C VAL A 304 -12.30 -17.87 14.35
N SER A 305 -12.83 -19.02 14.00
CA SER A 305 -13.09 -19.44 12.62
C SER A 305 -14.05 -18.46 11.95
N ARG A 306 -15.16 -18.11 12.59
CA ARG A 306 -16.16 -17.20 12.04
C ARG A 306 -15.66 -15.76 11.90
N ARG A 307 -14.91 -15.24 12.89
CA ARG A 307 -14.44 -13.85 12.87
C ARG A 307 -13.19 -13.65 12.02
N VAL A 308 -12.29 -14.65 11.99
CA VAL A 308 -10.95 -14.51 11.40
C VAL A 308 -10.73 -15.48 10.24
N PHE A 309 -10.69 -16.79 10.48
CA PHE A 309 -10.19 -17.74 9.46
C PHE A 309 -11.10 -17.85 8.23
N ARG A 310 -12.41 -18.00 8.41
CA ARG A 310 -13.41 -18.07 7.33
C ARG A 310 -13.78 -16.70 6.74
N ASN A 311 -13.28 -15.62 7.34
CA ASN A 311 -13.51 -14.27 6.82
C ASN A 311 -12.35 -13.82 5.92
N THR A 312 -11.10 -14.02 6.37
CA THR A 312 -9.92 -13.40 5.74
C THR A 312 -8.93 -14.42 5.18
N CYS A 313 -8.84 -15.63 5.74
CA CYS A 313 -7.71 -16.52 5.49
C CYS A 313 -7.99 -17.65 4.50
N TRP A 314 -9.17 -18.25 4.57
CA TRP A 314 -9.46 -19.54 3.92
C TRP A 314 -9.31 -19.50 2.39
N HIS A 315 -9.65 -18.40 1.72
CA HIS A 315 -9.51 -18.30 0.25
C HIS A 315 -8.05 -18.42 -0.25
N CYS A 316 -7.06 -18.26 0.62
CA CYS A 316 -5.64 -18.43 0.26
C CYS A 316 -4.97 -19.60 0.99
N HIS A 317 -5.67 -20.21 1.94
CA HIS A 317 -5.15 -21.20 2.87
C HIS A 317 -6.20 -22.30 3.10
N ALA A 318 -6.84 -22.82 2.07
CA ALA A 318 -7.80 -23.92 2.21
C ALA A 318 -7.41 -25.06 1.29
N GLU A 319 -7.96 -26.24 1.52
CA GLU A 319 -7.87 -27.31 0.53
C GLU A 319 -8.74 -26.98 -0.69
N PRO A 320 -8.33 -27.38 -1.90
CA PRO A 320 -9.09 -27.13 -3.14
C PRO A 320 -10.56 -27.50 -3.05
N ASP A 321 -10.87 -28.65 -2.45
CA ASP A 321 -12.25 -29.15 -2.34
C ASP A 321 -13.16 -28.21 -1.52
N TYR A 322 -12.56 -27.46 -0.57
CA TYR A 322 -13.26 -26.43 0.20
C TYR A 322 -13.26 -25.06 -0.47
N ALA A 323 -12.30 -24.79 -1.36
CA ALA A 323 -12.07 -23.49 -1.99
C ALA A 323 -12.37 -23.47 -3.50
N ILE A 324 -13.43 -24.17 -3.90
CA ILE A 324 -13.95 -24.13 -5.27
C ILE A 324 -12.90 -24.59 -6.31
N GLY A 325 -11.92 -25.39 -5.91
CA GLY A 325 -10.87 -25.92 -6.79
C GLY A 325 -9.50 -25.26 -6.66
N ASP A 326 -9.37 -24.14 -5.93
CA ASP A 326 -8.06 -23.52 -5.67
C ASP A 326 -7.81 -23.22 -4.20
N GLY A 327 -6.83 -23.91 -3.61
CA GLY A 327 -6.39 -23.68 -2.23
C GLY A 327 -5.58 -22.40 -2.01
N GLY A 328 -5.17 -21.74 -3.09
CA GLY A 328 -4.44 -20.48 -3.08
C GLY A 328 -2.96 -20.58 -2.66
N PRO A 329 -2.25 -19.43 -2.63
CA PRO A 329 -0.79 -19.38 -2.50
C PRO A 329 -0.25 -19.96 -1.18
N GLY A 330 -1.10 -20.04 -0.15
CA GLY A 330 -0.76 -20.60 1.16
C GLY A 330 -1.02 -22.09 1.30
N ASN A 331 -1.76 -22.71 0.38
CA ASN A 331 -2.00 -24.15 0.38
C ASN A 331 -1.36 -24.83 -0.85
N THR A 332 -1.90 -24.57 -2.03
CA THR A 332 -1.50 -25.16 -3.32
C THR A 332 -0.35 -24.42 -4.00
N GLY A 333 0.00 -23.23 -3.52
CA GLY A 333 1.07 -22.40 -4.08
C GLY A 333 0.55 -21.47 -5.20
N GLY A 334 1.45 -20.70 -5.78
CA GLY A 334 1.10 -19.61 -6.69
C GLY A 334 1.76 -18.29 -6.28
N PHE A 335 1.70 -17.27 -7.12
CA PHE A 335 2.38 -15.97 -6.88
C PHE A 335 3.88 -16.10 -6.57
N GLY A 336 4.52 -17.15 -7.10
CA GLY A 336 5.92 -17.52 -6.85
C GLY A 336 6.15 -18.37 -5.59
N TYR A 337 5.14 -18.58 -4.75
CA TYR A 337 5.24 -19.42 -3.55
C TYR A 337 5.12 -20.90 -3.89
N ARG A 338 5.90 -21.71 -3.18
CA ARG A 338 5.74 -23.17 -3.15
C ARG A 338 4.47 -23.53 -2.34
N PRO A 339 3.80 -24.64 -2.67
CA PRO A 339 2.69 -25.14 -1.85
C PRO A 339 3.16 -25.36 -0.42
N ARG A 340 2.42 -24.81 0.55
CA ARG A 340 2.68 -24.99 1.98
C ARG A 340 1.68 -25.94 2.65
N GLY A 341 0.62 -26.34 1.95
CA GLY A 341 -0.41 -27.23 2.50
C GLY A 341 -1.06 -26.72 3.79
N LEU A 342 -1.02 -25.40 4.04
CA LEU A 342 -1.63 -24.81 5.22
C LEU A 342 -3.14 -24.69 4.99
N ASN A 343 -3.92 -25.44 5.77
CA ASN A 343 -5.38 -25.40 5.73
C ASN A 343 -5.92 -24.69 6.98
N LEU A 344 -6.54 -23.53 6.79
CA LEU A 344 -7.17 -22.69 7.80
C LEU A 344 -8.71 -22.74 7.72
N ALA A 345 -9.29 -23.60 6.87
CA ALA A 345 -10.74 -23.75 6.75
C ALA A 345 -11.35 -24.64 7.85
N GLU A 346 -10.55 -25.56 8.38
CA GLU A 346 -10.98 -26.61 9.33
C GLU A 346 -10.02 -26.76 10.51
N TYR A 347 -10.55 -27.21 11.65
CA TYR A 347 -9.79 -27.31 12.88
C TYR A 347 -8.61 -28.28 12.74
N GLU A 348 -8.85 -29.44 12.15
CA GLU A 348 -7.86 -30.50 11.93
C GLU A 348 -6.75 -30.03 10.98
N GLY A 349 -7.13 -29.34 9.89
CA GLY A 349 -6.19 -28.72 8.95
C GLY A 349 -5.28 -27.70 9.65
N ILE A 350 -5.85 -26.90 10.55
CA ILE A 350 -5.09 -25.92 11.34
C ILE A 350 -4.09 -26.62 12.27
N GLN A 351 -4.50 -27.73 12.93
CA GLN A 351 -3.60 -28.50 13.78
C GLN A 351 -2.45 -29.16 12.98
N ALA A 352 -2.72 -29.58 11.73
CA ALA A 352 -1.74 -30.21 10.86
C ALA A 352 -0.60 -29.27 10.42
N GLY A 353 -0.79 -27.95 10.57
CA GLY A 353 0.23 -26.95 10.33
C GLY A 353 0.56 -26.73 8.85
N TYR A 354 1.82 -26.48 8.55
CA TYR A 354 2.30 -26.20 7.18
C TYR A 354 3.56 -26.98 6.85
N VAL A 355 3.90 -27.07 5.56
CA VAL A 355 5.11 -27.70 5.03
C VAL A 355 6.19 -26.63 4.82
N ASP A 356 7.33 -26.78 5.49
CA ASP A 356 8.46 -25.85 5.37
C ASP A 356 9.30 -26.08 4.11
N ASP A 357 10.39 -25.32 3.95
CA ASP A 357 11.27 -25.43 2.77
C ASP A 357 12.03 -26.75 2.67
N LYS A 358 12.11 -27.52 3.77
CA LYS A 358 12.71 -28.85 3.81
C LYS A 358 11.69 -29.95 3.53
N GLY A 359 10.43 -29.60 3.33
CA GLY A 359 9.34 -30.57 3.16
C GLY A 359 8.82 -31.13 4.48
N GLU A 360 9.20 -30.55 5.63
CA GLU A 360 8.81 -31.04 6.94
C GLU A 360 7.54 -30.34 7.43
N ARG A 361 6.64 -31.08 8.09
CA ARG A 361 5.46 -30.49 8.72
C ARG A 361 5.87 -29.72 9.98
N ARG A 362 5.44 -28.47 10.07
CA ARG A 362 5.69 -27.56 11.19
C ARG A 362 4.38 -26.98 11.70
N SER A 363 4.27 -26.84 13.02
CA SER A 363 3.10 -26.22 13.63
C SER A 363 3.11 -24.71 13.41
N ILE A 364 1.95 -24.13 13.10
CA ILE A 364 1.74 -22.68 13.11
C ILE A 364 1.62 -22.10 14.53
N PHE A 365 1.65 -22.95 15.55
CA PHE A 365 1.63 -22.58 16.97
C PHE A 365 3.01 -22.61 17.61
N SER A 366 4.03 -23.10 16.91
CA SER A 366 5.40 -23.11 17.42
C SER A 366 5.83 -21.69 17.80
N PRO A 367 6.52 -21.52 18.94
CA PRO A 367 6.98 -20.21 19.38
C PRO A 367 8.04 -19.67 18.41
N MET A 368 7.93 -18.37 18.13
CA MET A 368 8.92 -17.57 17.42
C MET A 368 9.99 -17.07 18.41
N PRO A 369 11.07 -16.37 17.98
CA PRO A 369 12.15 -15.96 18.87
C PRO A 369 11.72 -15.14 20.10
N ASP A 370 10.59 -14.44 20.04
CA ASP A 370 9.99 -13.68 21.14
C ASP A 370 8.97 -14.48 21.98
N GLY A 371 8.83 -15.78 21.71
CA GLY A 371 7.84 -16.67 22.33
C GLY A 371 6.43 -16.59 21.72
N THR A 372 6.16 -15.64 20.82
CA THR A 372 4.85 -15.49 20.18
C THR A 372 4.57 -16.69 19.26
N PRO A 373 3.36 -17.28 19.27
CA PRO A 373 3.00 -18.31 18.30
C PRO A 373 3.14 -17.82 16.85
N ARG A 374 3.73 -18.63 15.96
CA ARG A 374 4.02 -18.25 14.57
C ARG A 374 2.83 -17.58 13.84
N LEU A 375 1.62 -18.12 14.00
CA LEU A 375 0.41 -17.54 13.41
C LEU A 375 0.16 -16.10 13.86
N VAL A 376 0.24 -15.85 15.18
CA VAL A 376 0.08 -14.51 15.77
C VAL A 376 1.21 -13.60 15.35
N TYR A 377 2.45 -14.11 15.33
CA TYR A 377 3.62 -13.36 14.93
C TYR A 377 3.52 -12.88 13.47
N ALA A 378 3.00 -13.69 12.55
CA ALA A 378 2.75 -13.30 11.17
C ALA A 378 1.65 -12.23 11.03
N MET A 379 0.59 -12.28 11.83
CA MET A 379 -0.43 -11.22 11.85
C MET A 379 0.14 -9.89 12.36
N LEU A 380 0.94 -9.93 13.44
CA LEU A 380 1.62 -8.75 13.97
C LEU A 380 2.69 -8.19 13.02
N ALA A 381 3.37 -9.06 12.26
CA ALA A 381 4.34 -8.63 11.25
C ALA A 381 3.70 -7.76 10.17
N ARG A 382 2.40 -7.91 9.88
CA ARG A 382 1.70 -7.05 8.92
C ARG A 382 1.63 -5.58 9.38
N TYR A 383 1.45 -5.34 10.68
CA TYR A 383 1.51 -3.98 11.23
C TYR A 383 2.91 -3.38 11.13
N ARG A 384 3.95 -4.18 11.38
CA ARG A 384 5.36 -3.77 11.22
C ARG A 384 5.65 -3.37 9.77
N GLU A 385 5.23 -4.20 8.81
CA GLU A 385 5.36 -3.91 7.38
C GLU A 385 4.69 -2.59 7.00
N GLU A 386 3.45 -2.37 7.43
CA GLU A 386 2.70 -1.13 7.15
C GLU A 386 3.33 0.11 7.81
N ALA A 387 4.11 -0.07 8.86
CA ALA A 387 4.92 0.96 9.50
C ALA A 387 6.32 1.14 8.85
N GLY A 388 6.61 0.43 7.76
CA GLY A 388 7.89 0.50 7.04
C GLY A 388 9.01 -0.33 7.68
N GLN A 389 8.68 -1.29 8.54
CA GLN A 389 9.63 -2.21 9.16
C GLN A 389 9.62 -3.56 8.43
N THR A 390 10.79 -4.17 8.27
CA THR A 390 10.91 -5.52 7.70
C THR A 390 11.03 -6.57 8.80
N ASP A 391 10.44 -7.74 8.57
CA ASP A 391 10.60 -8.90 9.44
C ASP A 391 11.44 -9.97 8.72
N PRO A 392 12.57 -10.40 9.28
CA PRO A 392 13.46 -11.33 8.60
C PRO A 392 12.97 -12.79 8.64
N VAL A 393 11.96 -13.10 9.45
CA VAL A 393 11.56 -14.48 9.73
C VAL A 393 10.26 -14.87 9.04
N VAL A 394 9.28 -13.96 9.02
CA VAL A 394 8.00 -14.21 8.35
C VAL A 394 7.54 -12.99 7.56
N ARG A 395 6.75 -13.25 6.53
CA ARG A 395 5.97 -12.20 5.87
C ARG A 395 4.71 -11.91 6.67
N GLY A 396 4.37 -10.63 6.77
CA GLY A 396 3.14 -10.16 7.40
C GLY A 396 1.90 -10.69 6.69
N MET A 397 0.91 -11.11 7.47
CA MET A 397 -0.37 -11.61 6.99
C MET A 397 -1.53 -10.70 7.44
N PRO A 398 -2.52 -10.44 6.56
CA PRO A 398 -2.72 -11.06 5.25
C PRO A 398 -1.86 -10.43 4.12
N LEU A 399 -1.66 -11.17 3.03
CA LEU A 399 -0.77 -10.75 1.92
C LEU A 399 -1.24 -9.51 1.15
N ALA A 400 -2.55 -9.37 0.95
CA ALA A 400 -3.16 -8.37 0.04
C ALA A 400 -4.27 -7.54 0.71
N LEU A 401 -4.39 -7.63 2.04
CA LEU A 401 -5.39 -6.94 2.84
C LEU A 401 -4.72 -6.11 3.94
N PRO A 402 -5.46 -5.17 4.56
CA PRO A 402 -5.02 -4.51 5.78
C PRO A 402 -4.70 -5.52 6.89
N PRO A 403 -3.90 -5.13 7.90
CA PRO A 403 -3.69 -5.95 9.09
C PRO A 403 -5.01 -6.39 9.72
N VAL A 404 -5.05 -7.63 10.22
CA VAL A 404 -6.15 -8.12 11.05
C VAL A 404 -6.27 -7.23 12.29
N THR A 405 -7.49 -6.90 12.71
CA THR A 405 -7.72 -5.97 13.83
C THR A 405 -7.04 -6.47 15.12
N PRO A 406 -6.63 -5.57 16.04
CA PRO A 406 -6.03 -6.00 17.30
C PRO A 406 -6.93 -6.93 18.12
N GLU A 407 -8.24 -6.71 18.08
CA GLU A 407 -9.25 -7.53 18.76
C GLU A 407 -9.36 -8.93 18.14
N ASP A 408 -9.27 -9.04 16.81
CA ASP A 408 -9.30 -10.33 16.13
C ASP A 408 -7.99 -11.11 16.33
N ILE A 409 -6.84 -10.42 16.36
CA ILE A 409 -5.56 -11.03 16.76
C ILE A 409 -5.63 -11.52 18.22
N GLN A 410 -6.19 -10.71 19.12
CA GLN A 410 -6.40 -11.06 20.53
C GLN A 410 -7.25 -12.34 20.66
N LEU A 411 -8.29 -12.50 19.86
CA LEU A 411 -9.10 -13.72 19.85
C LEU A 411 -8.29 -14.96 19.45
N VAL A 412 -7.53 -14.86 18.36
CA VAL A 412 -6.67 -15.98 17.90
C VAL A 412 -5.64 -16.32 18.98
N GLU A 413 -4.99 -15.31 19.55
CA GLU A 413 -3.97 -15.50 20.58
C GLU A 413 -4.56 -16.12 21.85
N THR A 414 -5.71 -15.62 22.29
CA THR A 414 -6.44 -16.17 23.45
C THR A 414 -6.80 -17.63 23.23
N TRP A 415 -7.36 -17.96 22.06
CA TRP A 415 -7.70 -19.33 21.71
C TRP A 415 -6.48 -20.25 21.74
N ILE A 416 -5.33 -19.80 21.21
CA ILE A 416 -4.08 -20.56 21.29
C ILE A 416 -3.63 -20.76 22.74
N ALA A 417 -3.66 -19.70 23.56
CA ALA A 417 -3.24 -19.72 24.95
C ALA A 417 -4.12 -20.64 25.83
N GLN A 418 -5.41 -20.76 25.50
CA GLN A 418 -6.37 -21.62 26.19
C GLN A 418 -6.31 -23.10 25.76
N GLY A 419 -5.30 -23.49 24.97
CA GLY A 419 -5.17 -24.86 24.49
C GLY A 419 -6.05 -25.20 23.30
N ARG A 420 -6.50 -24.18 22.55
CA ARG A 420 -7.27 -24.32 21.30
C ARG A 420 -8.57 -25.12 21.46
N PRO A 421 -9.46 -24.76 22.39
CA PRO A 421 -10.72 -25.49 22.57
C PRO A 421 -11.56 -25.43 21.27
N GLN A 422 -12.21 -26.53 20.93
CA GLN A 422 -13.19 -26.58 19.85
C GLN A 422 -14.42 -25.76 20.21
#